data_AF-G9K3X5-F1
#
_entry.id   AF-G9K3X5-F1
#
_cell.length_a   1.000
_cell.length_b   1.000
_cell.length_c   1.000
_cell.angle_alpha   90.00
_cell.angle_beta   90.00
_cell.angle_gamma   90.00
#
_symmetry.space_group_name_H-M   'P 1'
#
loop_
_entity.id
_entity.type
_entity.pdbx_description
1 polymer ?
#
loop_
_entity_poly.entity_id
_entity_poly.type
_entity_poly.pdbx_seq_one_letter_code
_entity_poly.pdbx_strand_id
1 'polypeptide(L)'
;SDEDLLVVHTRRYLNELKWSFAVATITEIPPVIFLPNFLVQRKVLKPLRTQTGGTIMAGKLAMERGWAINVGGGFHHCSSDRGGGFCAYADITLAIKFLFERVEGISRATIVDLDAHQGNGHERDFMGDKRVYIMDVYNRHIYPGDRFAKQAIRRKVELEWGTEDDEYLDKVERNLQKALQEHPP
;
A
#
# COMPACT_ATOMS: atom_id res chain seq x y z
N SER A 1 2.84 11.93 -12.72
CA SER A 1 2.69 11.76 -14.18
C SER A 1 2.64 10.27 -14.54
N ASP A 2 2.52 9.88 -15.82
CA ASP A 2 2.58 8.46 -16.20
C ASP A 2 3.99 7.92 -15.95
N GLU A 3 5.00 8.77 -16.16
CA GLU A 3 6.41 8.50 -15.85
C GLU A 3 6.62 8.23 -14.36
N ASP A 4 5.98 9.01 -13.48
CA ASP A 4 6.08 8.77 -12.04
C ASP A 4 5.50 7.41 -11.64
N LEU A 5 4.39 6.98 -12.28
CA LEU A 5 3.81 5.66 -12.01
C LEU A 5 4.76 4.53 -12.44
N LEU A 6 5.58 4.74 -13.48
CA LEU A 6 6.53 3.75 -13.99
C LEU A 6 7.72 3.50 -13.06
N VAL A 7 7.91 4.29 -11.99
CA VAL A 7 8.89 4.00 -10.93
C VAL A 7 8.58 2.69 -10.21
N VAL A 8 7.29 2.34 -10.11
CA VAL A 8 6.82 1.09 -9.47
C VAL A 8 6.08 0.23 -10.46
N HIS A 9 5.13 0.79 -11.20
CA HIS A 9 4.23 0.00 -12.02
C HIS A 9 4.85 -0.44 -13.34
N THR A 10 4.59 -1.69 -13.72
CA THR A 10 4.97 -2.17 -15.03
C THR A 10 4.14 -1.48 -16.12
N ARG A 11 4.76 -1.22 -17.28
CA ARG A 11 4.03 -0.71 -18.47
C ARG A 11 2.85 -1.61 -18.84
N ARG A 12 3.00 -2.93 -18.68
CA ARG A 12 1.95 -3.90 -18.93
C ARG A 12 0.73 -3.61 -18.05
N TYR A 13 0.93 -3.52 -16.74
CA TYR A 13 -0.15 -3.25 -15.78
C TYR A 13 -0.84 -1.90 -16.02
N LEU A 14 -0.07 -0.83 -16.26
CA LEU A 14 -0.67 0.48 -16.57
C LEU A 14 -1.50 0.46 -17.87
N ASN A 15 -1.12 -0.38 -18.85
CA ASN A 15 -1.92 -0.59 -20.06
C ASN A 15 -3.19 -1.41 -19.77
N GLU A 16 -3.19 -2.33 -18.81
CA GLU A 16 -4.41 -3.06 -18.39
C GLU A 16 -5.46 -2.11 -17.80
N LEU A 17 -5.03 -1.12 -17.00
CA LEU A 17 -5.93 -0.10 -16.43
C LEU A 17 -6.67 0.74 -17.49
N LYS A 18 -6.27 0.68 -18.77
CA LYS A 18 -7.01 1.31 -19.87
C LYS A 18 -8.32 0.59 -20.19
N TRP A 19 -8.58 -0.59 -19.63
CA TRP A 19 -9.78 -1.38 -19.90
C TRP A 19 -10.74 -1.37 -18.70
N SER A 20 -12.00 -0.99 -18.92
CA SER A 20 -13.03 -0.95 -17.86
C SER A 20 -13.20 -2.28 -17.12
N PHE A 21 -13.01 -3.41 -17.83
CA PHE A 21 -13.06 -4.75 -17.23
C PHE A 21 -11.98 -4.96 -16.15
N ALA A 22 -10.74 -4.52 -16.42
CA ALA A 22 -9.66 -4.61 -15.45
C ALA A 22 -9.95 -3.72 -14.23
N VAL A 23 -10.42 -2.49 -14.47
CA VAL A 23 -10.77 -1.55 -13.40
C VAL A 23 -11.92 -2.08 -12.55
N ALA A 24 -12.96 -2.64 -13.15
CA ALA A 24 -14.10 -3.22 -12.44
C ALA A 24 -13.69 -4.41 -11.55
N THR A 25 -12.79 -5.26 -12.06
CA THR A 25 -12.23 -6.38 -11.29
C THR A 25 -11.41 -5.89 -10.10
N ILE A 26 -10.51 -4.93 -10.31
CA ILE A 26 -9.65 -4.36 -9.26
C ILE A 26 -10.47 -3.65 -8.18
N THR A 27 -11.48 -2.89 -8.61
CA THR A 27 -12.34 -2.13 -7.71
C THR A 27 -13.46 -2.95 -7.08
N GLU A 28 -13.61 -4.23 -7.46
CA GLU A 28 -14.69 -5.11 -7.00
C GLU A 28 -16.10 -4.50 -7.18
N ILE A 29 -16.26 -3.65 -8.20
CA ILE A 29 -17.52 -3.01 -8.56
C ILE A 29 -17.90 -3.46 -9.98
N PRO A 30 -18.61 -4.61 -10.13
CA PRO A 30 -19.02 -5.12 -11.43
C PRO A 30 -19.76 -4.11 -12.33
N PRO A 31 -20.62 -3.20 -11.80
CA PRO A 31 -21.28 -2.19 -12.62
C PRO A 31 -20.33 -1.25 -13.40
N VAL A 32 -19.06 -1.09 -12.99
CA VAL A 32 -18.06 -0.27 -13.70
C VAL A 32 -17.83 -0.75 -15.13
N ILE A 33 -18.06 -2.04 -15.43
CA ILE A 33 -17.90 -2.62 -16.77
C ILE A 33 -18.81 -1.92 -17.79
N PHE A 34 -20.02 -1.55 -17.38
CA PHE A 34 -21.03 -0.96 -18.27
C PHE A 34 -20.84 0.55 -18.47
N LEU A 35 -19.93 1.17 -17.72
CA LEU A 35 -19.64 2.59 -17.89
C LEU A 35 -18.78 2.82 -19.14
N PRO A 36 -19.08 3.86 -19.95
CA PRO A 36 -18.18 4.34 -20.98
C PRO A 36 -16.77 4.52 -20.42
N ASN A 37 -15.77 3.98 -21.12
CA ASN A 37 -14.38 3.93 -20.64
C ASN A 37 -13.85 5.31 -20.19
N PHE A 38 -14.13 6.36 -20.96
CA PHE A 38 -13.70 7.72 -20.60
C PHE A 38 -14.26 8.19 -19.23
N LEU A 39 -15.43 7.70 -18.80
CA LEU A 39 -15.96 7.96 -17.47
C LEU A 39 -15.21 7.16 -16.42
N VAL A 40 -14.89 5.89 -16.67
CA VAL A 40 -14.07 5.07 -15.76
C VAL A 40 -12.71 5.72 -15.52
N GLN A 41 -12.02 6.11 -16.61
CA GLN A 41 -10.73 6.81 -16.52
C GLN A 41 -10.85 8.12 -15.73
N ARG A 42 -11.90 8.92 -15.98
CA ARG A 42 -12.04 10.26 -15.39
C ARG A 42 -12.60 10.27 -13.97
N LYS A 43 -13.50 9.34 -13.64
CA LYS A 43 -14.29 9.35 -12.40
C LYS A 43 -13.88 8.27 -11.41
N VAL A 44 -13.16 7.24 -11.84
CA VAL A 44 -12.63 6.18 -10.96
C VAL A 44 -11.12 6.31 -10.85
N LEU A 45 -10.39 6.14 -11.95
CA LEU A 45 -8.92 6.09 -11.90
C LEU A 45 -8.27 7.44 -11.61
N LYS A 46 -8.78 8.55 -12.17
CA LYS A 46 -8.19 9.88 -11.91
C LYS A 46 -8.23 10.27 -10.42
N PRO A 47 -9.33 10.10 -9.68
CA PRO A 47 -9.33 10.30 -8.22
C PRO A 47 -8.31 9.42 -7.48
N LEU A 48 -8.27 8.11 -7.75
CA LEU A 48 -7.29 7.19 -7.14
C LEU A 48 -5.86 7.66 -7.41
N ARG A 49 -5.59 8.09 -8.64
CA ARG A 49 -4.29 8.64 -9.03
C ARG A 49 -3.94 9.96 -8.31
N THR A 50 -4.93 10.81 -8.07
CA THR A 50 -4.74 12.03 -7.27
C THR A 50 -4.41 11.68 -5.82
N GLN A 51 -5.09 10.68 -5.25
CA GLN A 51 -4.80 10.16 -3.91
C GLN A 51 -3.39 9.58 -3.82
N THR A 52 -2.94 8.83 -4.85
CA THR A 52 -1.55 8.36 -4.96
C THR A 52 -0.54 9.51 -4.93
N GLY A 53 -0.80 10.59 -5.68
CA GLY A 53 0.03 11.80 -5.64
C GLY A 53 0.04 12.46 -4.26
N GLY A 54 -1.10 12.42 -3.56
CA GLY A 54 -1.23 12.86 -2.17
C GLY A 54 -0.32 12.09 -1.21
N THR A 55 -0.16 10.78 -1.37
CA THR A 55 0.72 9.95 -0.53
C THR A 55 2.19 10.33 -0.72
N ILE A 56 2.61 10.56 -1.98
CA ILE A 56 3.97 11.04 -2.28
C ILE A 56 4.20 12.44 -1.69
N MET A 57 3.21 13.33 -1.81
CA MET A 57 3.28 14.68 -1.23
C MET A 57 3.35 14.64 0.30
N ALA A 58 2.55 13.79 0.95
CA ALA A 58 2.57 13.62 2.40
C ALA A 58 3.95 13.13 2.86
N GLY A 59 4.55 12.15 2.17
CA GLY A 59 5.92 11.71 2.48
C GLY A 59 6.93 12.86 2.45
N LYS A 60 6.88 13.72 1.42
CA LYS A 60 7.76 14.90 1.33
C LYS A 60 7.50 15.92 2.45
N LEU A 61 6.23 16.24 2.70
CA LEU A 61 5.84 17.17 3.77
C LEU A 61 6.23 16.65 5.15
N ALA A 62 6.15 15.35 5.39
CA ALA A 62 6.59 14.74 6.64
C ALA A 62 8.09 14.94 6.87
N MET A 63 8.90 14.89 5.81
CA MET A 63 10.34 15.18 5.92
C MET A 63 10.63 16.64 6.28
N GLU A 64 9.81 17.57 5.80
CA GLU A 64 9.97 19.00 6.08
C GLU A 64 9.36 19.41 7.44
N ARG A 65 8.29 18.75 7.88
CA ARG A 65 7.44 19.18 9.00
C ARG A 65 7.36 18.19 10.17
N GLY A 66 8.00 17.03 10.04
CA GLY A 66 7.98 15.93 11.00
C GLY A 66 6.83 14.93 10.81
N TRP A 67 5.68 15.35 10.25
CA TRP A 67 4.55 14.47 9.94
C TRP A 67 3.63 15.07 8.87
N ALA A 68 2.84 14.21 8.22
CA ALA A 68 1.77 14.59 7.30
C ALA A 68 0.73 13.47 7.21
N ILE A 69 -0.50 13.81 6.80
CA ILE A 69 -1.60 12.86 6.66
C ILE A 69 -2.17 12.96 5.25
N ASN A 70 -2.39 11.80 4.62
CA ASN A 70 -3.21 11.67 3.41
C ASN A 70 -4.32 10.65 3.65
N VAL A 71 -5.53 11.13 3.96
CA VAL A 71 -6.70 10.26 4.23
C VAL A 71 -7.15 9.49 2.98
N GLY A 72 -6.81 9.97 1.79
CA GLY A 72 -7.26 9.36 0.54
C GLY A 72 -6.39 8.20 0.05
N GLY A 73 -5.19 7.99 0.60
CA GLY A 73 -4.25 6.96 0.16
C GLY A 73 -4.34 5.67 0.98
N GLY A 74 -3.25 4.90 1.00
CA GLY A 74 -3.15 3.64 1.75
C GLY A 74 -3.59 2.42 0.94
N PHE A 75 -3.30 2.41 -0.36
CA PHE A 75 -3.74 1.35 -1.27
C PHE A 75 -2.87 0.09 -1.16
N HIS A 76 -2.92 -0.54 0.02
CA HIS A 76 -2.00 -1.59 0.44
C HIS A 76 -2.13 -2.92 -0.32
N HIS A 77 -3.18 -3.13 -1.10
CA HIS A 77 -3.38 -4.35 -1.90
C HIS A 77 -2.81 -4.26 -3.33
N CYS A 78 -2.40 -3.08 -3.79
CA CYS A 78 -1.80 -2.93 -5.11
C CYS A 78 -0.28 -3.15 -5.07
N SER A 79 0.23 -4.02 -5.93
CA SER A 79 1.65 -4.20 -6.22
C SER A 79 2.02 -3.59 -7.57
N SER A 80 3.31 -3.58 -7.89
CA SER A 80 3.91 -3.10 -9.15
C SER A 80 3.22 -3.63 -10.42
N ASP A 81 2.69 -4.84 -10.42
CA ASP A 81 2.08 -5.45 -11.61
C ASP A 81 0.65 -5.93 -11.43
N ARG A 82 0.01 -5.63 -10.29
CA ARG A 82 -1.34 -6.11 -9.97
C ARG A 82 -2.07 -5.16 -9.02
N GLY A 83 -3.36 -4.93 -9.30
CA GLY A 83 -4.29 -4.31 -8.35
C GLY A 83 -5.28 -5.34 -7.79
N GLY A 84 -5.96 -4.97 -6.71
CA GLY A 84 -6.98 -5.79 -6.04
C GLY A 84 -7.48 -5.10 -4.78
N GLY A 85 -8.56 -5.58 -4.17
CA GLY A 85 -9.10 -5.02 -2.92
C GLY A 85 -9.27 -3.51 -2.98
N PHE A 86 -9.90 -2.99 -4.03
CA PHE A 86 -10.13 -1.56 -4.27
C PHE A 86 -8.88 -0.73 -4.61
N CYS A 87 -7.69 -1.33 -4.63
CA CYS A 87 -6.41 -0.67 -4.81
C CYS A 87 -5.92 -0.78 -6.27
N ALA A 88 -5.91 0.33 -7.01
CA ALA A 88 -5.47 0.37 -8.41
C ALA A 88 -4.05 0.91 -8.64
N TYR A 89 -3.47 1.56 -7.63
CA TYR A 89 -2.12 2.13 -7.70
C TYR A 89 -1.39 1.86 -6.40
N ALA A 90 -0.13 1.45 -6.47
CA ALA A 90 0.72 1.09 -5.34
C ALA A 90 1.32 2.36 -4.71
N ASP A 91 0.48 3.17 -4.09
CA ASP A 91 0.85 4.50 -3.59
C ASP A 91 1.87 4.44 -2.44
N ILE A 92 1.76 3.46 -1.55
CA ILE A 92 2.73 3.21 -0.48
C ILE A 92 4.12 2.90 -1.06
N THR A 93 4.18 1.94 -2.00
CA THR A 93 5.43 1.57 -2.68
C THR A 93 6.03 2.77 -3.42
N LEU A 94 5.20 3.52 -4.14
CA LEU A 94 5.63 4.73 -4.86
C LEU A 94 6.21 5.76 -3.90
N ALA A 95 5.50 6.10 -2.81
CA ALA A 95 5.97 7.08 -1.85
C ALA A 95 7.34 6.72 -1.27
N ILE A 96 7.53 5.47 -0.84
CA ILE A 96 8.80 5.01 -0.27
C ILE A 96 9.93 5.04 -1.31
N LYS A 97 9.70 4.55 -2.54
CA LYS A 97 10.71 4.62 -3.60
C LYS A 97 11.09 6.05 -3.96
N PHE A 98 10.11 6.95 -4.05
CA PHE A 98 10.36 8.37 -4.30
C PHE A 98 11.17 9.01 -3.18
N LEU A 99 10.91 8.67 -1.92
CA LEU A 99 11.70 9.15 -0.79
C LEU A 99 13.14 8.64 -0.86
N PHE A 100 13.35 7.35 -1.13
CA PHE A 100 14.70 6.77 -1.28
C PHE A 100 15.49 7.37 -2.43
N GLU A 101 14.84 7.69 -3.55
CA GLU A 101 15.53 8.20 -4.75
C GLU A 101 15.73 9.71 -4.74
N ARG A 102 14.84 10.47 -4.10
CA ARG A 102 14.74 11.93 -4.29
C ARG A 102 14.89 12.75 -3.01
N VAL A 103 15.02 12.12 -1.85
CA VAL A 103 15.27 12.80 -0.58
C VAL A 103 16.59 12.32 0.00
N GLU A 104 17.55 13.22 0.12
CA GLU A 104 18.86 12.92 0.68
C GLU A 104 18.74 12.47 2.15
N GLY A 105 19.55 11.49 2.54
CA GLY A 105 19.59 10.96 3.90
C GLY A 105 18.57 9.86 4.20
N ILE A 106 17.56 9.65 3.34
CA ILE A 106 16.57 8.58 3.54
C ILE A 106 17.02 7.29 2.86
N SER A 107 17.36 6.30 3.67
CA SER A 107 17.86 5.01 3.21
C SER A 107 17.08 3.81 3.75
N ARG A 108 16.14 4.05 4.67
CA ARG A 108 15.36 3.03 5.37
C ARG A 108 13.93 3.54 5.59
N ALA A 109 12.99 2.60 5.63
CA ALA A 109 11.60 2.86 5.97
C ALA A 109 11.04 1.72 6.83
N THR A 110 10.12 2.04 7.73
CA THR A 110 9.30 1.07 8.45
C THR A 110 7.85 1.32 8.08
N ILE A 111 7.20 0.29 7.51
CA ILE A 111 5.75 0.28 7.27
C ILE A 111 5.10 -0.39 8.48
N VAL A 112 4.12 0.30 9.05
CA VAL A 112 3.23 -0.22 10.08
C VAL A 112 1.84 -0.25 9.45
N ASP A 113 1.43 -1.41 8.98
CA ASP A 113 0.08 -1.64 8.46
C ASP A 113 -0.82 -2.10 9.61
N LEU A 114 -1.93 -1.40 9.77
CA LEU A 114 -2.93 -1.59 10.83
C LEU A 114 -4.32 -1.87 10.25
N ASP A 115 -4.43 -2.04 8.92
CA ASP A 115 -5.67 -2.48 8.30
C ASP A 115 -6.03 -3.90 8.77
N ALA A 116 -7.32 -4.22 8.78
CA ALA A 116 -7.77 -5.56 9.16
C ALA A 116 -7.26 -6.64 8.21
N HIS A 117 -7.01 -6.30 6.95
CA HIS A 117 -6.50 -7.19 5.91
C HIS A 117 -4.98 -7.10 5.80
N GLN A 118 -4.34 -8.20 5.40
CA GLN A 118 -2.91 -8.22 5.09
C GLN A 118 -2.60 -7.26 3.91
N GLY A 119 -1.58 -6.42 4.08
CA GLY A 119 -1.09 -5.44 3.10
C GLY A 119 -0.25 -6.04 1.98
N ASN A 120 -0.77 -7.08 1.32
CA ASN A 120 -0.02 -7.93 0.37
C ASN A 120 0.63 -7.20 -0.83
N GLY A 121 0.13 -6.02 -1.21
CA GLY A 121 0.67 -5.24 -2.33
C GLY A 121 2.09 -4.75 -2.07
N HIS A 122 2.27 -3.98 -0.99
CA HIS A 122 3.58 -3.44 -0.63
C HIS A 122 4.53 -4.54 -0.10
N GLU A 123 3.99 -5.59 0.53
CA GLU A 123 4.77 -6.79 0.88
C GLU A 123 5.42 -7.46 -0.33
N ARG A 124 4.68 -7.62 -1.44
CA ARG A 124 5.22 -8.17 -2.68
C ARG A 124 6.31 -7.29 -3.25
N ASP A 125 6.07 -5.98 -3.28
CA ASP A 125 6.99 -5.03 -3.90
C ASP A 125 8.31 -4.87 -3.13
N PHE A 126 8.29 -5.01 -1.81
CA PHE A 126 9.47 -4.92 -0.96
C PHE A 126 10.04 -6.27 -0.52
N MET A 127 9.58 -7.37 -1.12
CA MET A 127 10.10 -8.71 -0.87
C MET A 127 11.64 -8.74 -1.01
N GLY A 128 12.34 -9.03 0.09
CA GLY A 128 13.80 -9.11 0.13
C GLY A 128 14.55 -7.76 0.21
N ASP A 129 13.87 -6.61 0.16
CA ASP A 129 14.51 -5.31 0.34
C ASP A 129 14.75 -5.01 1.83
N LYS A 130 15.98 -5.19 2.29
CA LYS A 130 16.37 -4.99 3.69
C LYS A 130 16.26 -3.54 4.18
N ARG A 131 16.06 -2.57 3.29
CA ARG A 131 15.84 -1.17 3.65
C ARG A 131 14.43 -0.93 4.19
N VAL A 132 13.47 -1.79 3.83
CA VAL A 132 12.08 -1.68 4.26
C VAL A 132 11.78 -2.74 5.30
N TYR A 133 11.30 -2.30 6.47
CA TYR A 133 10.77 -3.18 7.50
C TYR A 133 9.25 -3.15 7.45
N ILE A 134 8.60 -4.32 7.43
CA ILE A 134 7.14 -4.41 7.40
C ILE A 134 6.68 -5.05 8.72
N MET A 135 5.92 -4.27 9.47
CA MET A 135 5.03 -4.75 10.52
C MET A 135 3.61 -4.70 9.99
N ASP A 136 2.92 -5.83 10.03
CA ASP A 136 1.53 -5.94 9.59
C ASP A 136 0.70 -6.60 10.69
N VAL A 137 -0.41 -5.95 11.04
CA VAL A 137 -1.34 -6.32 12.10
C VAL A 137 -2.72 -6.59 11.50
N TYR A 138 -3.00 -7.85 11.16
CA TYR A 138 -4.16 -8.21 10.37
C TYR A 138 -4.86 -9.47 10.90
N ASN A 139 -6.13 -9.64 10.54
CA ASN A 139 -6.87 -10.88 10.79
C ASN A 139 -6.47 -11.93 9.75
N ARG A 140 -5.88 -13.04 10.20
CA ARG A 140 -5.32 -14.07 9.30
C ARG A 140 -6.35 -14.89 8.53
N HIS A 141 -7.63 -14.74 8.87
CA HIS A 141 -8.73 -15.53 8.30
C HIS A 141 -9.49 -14.79 7.19
N ILE A 142 -9.16 -13.53 6.92
CA ILE A 142 -9.81 -12.72 5.88
C ILE A 142 -8.92 -12.53 4.65
N TYR A 143 -9.49 -11.96 3.58
CA TYR A 143 -8.76 -11.58 2.37
C TYR A 143 -7.45 -10.87 2.74
N PRO A 144 -6.33 -11.09 2.02
CA PRO A 144 -6.14 -11.84 0.77
C PRO A 144 -5.64 -13.29 0.92
N GLY A 145 -5.17 -13.71 2.10
CA GLY A 145 -4.57 -15.04 2.31
C GLY A 145 -3.28 -15.28 1.51
N ASP A 146 -2.51 -14.22 1.23
CA ASP A 146 -1.36 -14.26 0.33
C ASP A 146 -0.09 -14.78 1.03
N ARG A 147 0.08 -16.10 1.02
CA ARG A 147 1.22 -16.79 1.68
C ARG A 147 2.58 -16.42 1.11
N PHE A 148 2.65 -15.99 -0.16
CA PHE A 148 3.91 -15.57 -0.76
C PHE A 148 4.30 -14.20 -0.22
N ALA A 149 3.40 -13.22 -0.31
CA ALA A 149 3.62 -11.85 0.18
C ALA A 149 3.98 -11.84 1.68
N LYS A 150 3.30 -12.68 2.46
CA LYS A 150 3.51 -12.85 3.91
C LYS A 150 4.96 -13.14 4.33
N GLN A 151 5.81 -13.61 3.42
CA GLN A 151 7.23 -13.85 3.68
C GLN A 151 8.04 -12.55 3.84
N ALA A 152 7.57 -11.43 3.26
CA ALA A 152 8.19 -10.12 3.40
C ALA A 152 7.94 -9.49 4.77
N ILE A 153 6.87 -9.89 5.46
CA ILE A 153 6.50 -9.33 6.75
C ILE A 153 7.51 -9.77 7.80
N ARG A 154 8.27 -8.81 8.32
CA ARG A 154 9.29 -9.07 9.35
C ARG A 154 8.67 -9.18 10.73
N ARG A 155 7.60 -8.41 10.99
CA ARG A 155 6.79 -8.52 12.20
C ARG A 155 5.34 -8.82 11.85
N LYS A 156 4.97 -10.10 11.90
CA LYS A 156 3.60 -10.58 11.68
C LYS A 156 2.84 -10.57 13.00
N VAL A 157 1.79 -9.77 13.10
CA VAL A 157 0.88 -9.78 14.25
C VAL A 157 -0.46 -10.28 13.75
N GLU A 158 -0.63 -11.60 13.78
CA GLU A 158 -1.86 -12.23 13.31
C GLU A 158 -2.92 -12.21 14.41
N LEU A 159 -4.09 -11.67 14.07
CA LEU A 159 -5.23 -11.54 14.96
C LEU A 159 -6.27 -12.62 14.67
N GLU A 160 -7.01 -13.00 15.71
CA GLU A 160 -8.16 -13.89 15.64
C GLU A 160 -9.46 -13.10 15.51
N TRP A 161 -10.51 -13.79 15.07
CA TRP A 161 -11.88 -13.26 15.13
C TRP A 161 -12.24 -12.84 16.55
N GLY A 162 -12.85 -11.66 16.68
CA GLY A 162 -13.31 -11.15 17.97
C GLY A 162 -12.20 -10.63 18.88
N THR A 163 -11.00 -10.36 18.34
CA THR A 163 -9.98 -9.58 19.09
C THR A 163 -10.58 -8.22 19.46
N GLU A 164 -10.63 -7.91 20.76
CA GLU A 164 -11.14 -6.64 21.29
C GLU A 164 -10.02 -5.62 21.51
N ASP A 165 -10.40 -4.38 21.79
CA ASP A 165 -9.50 -3.21 21.83
C ASP A 165 -8.28 -3.39 22.74
N ASP A 166 -8.47 -3.88 23.97
CA ASP A 166 -7.37 -4.02 24.94
C ASP A 166 -6.30 -5.01 24.43
N GLU A 167 -6.74 -6.15 23.89
CA GLU A 167 -5.83 -7.15 23.33
C GLU A 167 -5.15 -6.61 22.05
N TYR A 168 -5.92 -5.92 21.20
CA TYR A 168 -5.40 -5.31 19.97
C TYR A 168 -4.31 -4.29 20.27
N LEU A 169 -4.59 -3.31 21.15
CA LEU A 169 -3.69 -2.22 21.49
C LEU A 169 -2.42 -2.73 22.17
N ASP A 170 -2.53 -3.69 23.09
CA ASP A 170 -1.37 -4.32 23.73
C ASP A 170 -0.50 -5.10 22.72
N LYS A 171 -1.11 -5.77 21.74
CA LYS A 171 -0.37 -6.40 20.64
C LYS A 171 0.31 -5.36 19.75
N VAL A 172 -0.37 -4.28 19.37
CA VAL A 172 0.20 -3.23 18.52
C VAL A 172 1.37 -2.57 19.22
N GLU A 173 1.20 -2.10 20.47
CA GLU A 173 2.24 -1.37 21.21
C GLU A 173 3.52 -2.19 21.37
N ARG A 174 3.38 -3.43 21.88
CA ARG A 174 4.54 -4.31 22.11
C ARG A 174 5.30 -4.62 20.84
N ASN A 175 4.59 -4.82 19.72
CA ASN A 175 5.22 -5.16 18.45
C ASN A 175 5.80 -3.94 17.73
N LEU A 176 5.18 -2.77 17.87
CA LEU A 176 5.70 -1.51 17.35
C LEU A 176 7.03 -1.15 18.01
N GLN A 177 7.11 -1.24 19.34
CA GLN A 177 8.36 -1.00 20.07
C GLN A 177 9.48 -1.92 19.58
N LYS A 178 9.20 -3.21 19.38
CA LYS A 178 10.17 -4.18 18.86
C LYS A 178 10.55 -3.90 17.40
N ALA A 179 9.60 -3.50 16.56
CA ALA A 179 9.86 -3.15 15.16
C ALA A 179 10.85 -1.99 15.07
N LEU A 180 10.64 -0.92 15.85
CA LEU A 180 11.53 0.24 15.89
C LEU A 180 12.91 -0.08 16.49
N GLN A 181 13.02 -1.05 17.40
CA GLN A 181 14.31 -1.51 17.91
C GLN A 181 15.10 -2.34 16.88
N GLU A 182 14.43 -3.21 16.13
CA GLU A 182 15.06 -4.05 15.11
C GLU A 182 15.40 -3.30 13.82
N HIS A 183 14.67 -2.21 13.55
CA HIS A 183 14.88 -1.34 12.41
C HIS A 183 14.82 0.12 12.83
N PRO A 184 15.89 0.62 13.47
CA PRO A 184 15.92 1.99 13.94
C PRO A 184 15.83 2.95 12.74
N PRO A 185 15.02 4.02 12.86
CA PRO A 185 14.85 5.04 11.82
C PRO A 185 16.16 5.74 11.47
#